data_AF-A0A920FE98-F1
#
_entry.id   AF-A0A920FE98-F1
#
_cell.length_a   1.000
_cell.length_b   1.000
_cell.length_c   1.000
_cell.angle_alpha   90.00
_cell.angle_beta   90.00
_cell.angle_gamma   90.00
#
_symmetry.space_group_name_H-M   'P 1'
#
loop_
_entity.id
_entity.type
_entity.pdbx_description
1 polymer ?
#
loop_
_entity_poly.entity_id
_entity_poly.type
_entity_poly.pdbx_seq_one_letter_code
_entity_poly.pdbx_strand_id
1 'polypeptide(L)' 'MPFLAHAAGSIIGGTIAAWIAPRNKLLVALTIGSFFLIGGAMMVFQLPSPIWFNIIELTLAYLPMSWIGYRIRLIYF' A
#
# COMPACT_ATOMS: atom_id res chain seq x y z
N MET A 1 -3.11 -15.17 5.89
CA MET A 1 -3.78 -13.84 5.78
C MET A 1 -2.91 -12.82 5.05
N PRO A 2 -2.53 -13.02 3.78
CA PRO A 2 -1.59 -12.12 3.10
C PRO A 2 -2.20 -10.76 2.73
N PHE A 3 -3.41 -10.74 2.15
CA PHE A 3 -4.08 -9.51 1.74
C PHE A 3 -4.20 -8.46 2.86
N LEU A 4 -4.72 -8.86 4.02
CA LEU A 4 -4.96 -7.94 5.13
C LEU A 4 -3.64 -7.37 5.69
N ALA A 5 -2.60 -8.21 5.79
CA ALA A 5 -1.29 -7.77 6.25
C ALA A 5 -0.66 -6.76 5.28
N HIS A 6 -0.75 -7.02 3.98
CA HIS A 6 -0.27 -6.11 2.94
C HIS A 6 -1.06 -4.80 2.88
N ALA A 7 -2.39 -4.88 2.99
CA ALA A 7 -3.27 -3.72 3.03
C ALA A 7 -2.99 -2.85 4.27
N ALA A 8 -2.93 -3.44 5.46
CA ALA A 8 -2.66 -2.73 6.70
C ALA A 8 -1.27 -2.05 6.67
N GLY A 9 -0.24 -2.76 6.19
CA GLY A 9 1.10 -2.19 6.03
C GLY A 9 1.12 -1.00 5.07
N SER A 10 0.42 -1.10 3.93
CA SER A 10 0.33 -0.02 2.94
C SER A 10 -0.44 1.20 3.46
N ILE A 11 -1.54 0.99 4.20
CA ILE A 11 -2.30 2.08 4.86
C ILE A 11 -1.43 2.78 5.89
N ILE A 12 -0.84 2.03 6.83
CA ILE A 12 -0.08 2.60 7.94
C ILE A 12 1.17 3.31 7.41
N GLY A 13 1.91 2.67 6.50
CA GLY A 13 3.08 3.25 5.85
C GLY A 13 2.75 4.52 5.07
N GLY A 14 1.68 4.49 4.26
CA GLY A 14 1.20 5.66 3.51
C GLY A 14 0.77 6.81 4.43
N THR A 15 0.09 6.50 5.53
CA THR A 15 -0.36 7.49 6.54
C THR A 15 0.82 8.18 7.20
N ILE A 16 1.78 7.40 7.73
CA ILE A 16 2.96 7.94 8.41
C ILE A 16 3.81 8.76 7.44
N ALA A 17 4.04 8.27 6.23
CA ALA A 17 4.82 8.97 5.23
C ALA A 17 4.17 10.30 4.79
N ALA A 18 2.85 10.31 4.61
CA ALA A 18 2.11 11.55 4.34
C ALA A 18 2.11 12.52 5.54
N TRP A 19 2.23 12.02 6.77
CA TRP A 19 2.25 12.84 7.99
C TRP A 19 3.58 13.56 8.15
N ILE A 20 4.70 12.87 7.94
CA ILE A 20 6.05 13.43 8.08
C ILE A 20 6.50 14.26 6.87
N ALA A 21 5.92 14.05 5.69
CA ALA A 21 6.35 14.72 4.47
C ALA A 21 6.06 16.24 4.49
N PRO A 22 7.05 17.11 4.22
CA PRO A 22 6.85 18.57 4.25
C PRO A 22 6.04 19.08 3.05
N ARG A 23 6.15 18.43 1.89
CA ARG A 23 5.40 18.75 0.65
C ARG A 23 5.08 17.46 -0.09
N ASN A 24 4.17 17.54 -1.07
CA ASN A 24 3.86 16.43 -1.99
C ASN A 24 3.42 15.15 -1.27
N LYS A 25 2.67 15.31 -0.17
CA LYS A 25 2.29 14.23 0.76
C LYS A 25 1.59 13.05 0.08
N LEU A 26 0.79 13.31 -0.95
CA LEU A 26 0.18 12.26 -1.78
C LEU A 26 1.26 11.45 -2.52
N LEU A 27 2.19 12.11 -3.20
CA LEU A 27 3.28 11.43 -3.92
C LEU A 27 4.14 10.63 -2.95
N VAL A 28 4.47 11.18 -1.78
CA VAL A 28 5.26 10.48 -0.77
C VAL A 28 4.53 9.24 -0.24
N ALA A 29 3.21 9.31 0.01
CA ALA A 29 2.41 8.13 0.36
C ALA A 29 2.44 7.08 -0.77
N LEU A 30 2.15 7.49 -2.01
CA LEU A 30 2.14 6.58 -3.16
C LEU A 30 3.50 5.93 -3.42
N THR A 31 4.61 6.61 -3.11
CA THR A 31 5.96 6.00 -3.14
C THR A 31 6.07 4.83 -2.16
N ILE A 32 5.53 4.96 -0.94
CA ILE A 32 5.48 3.83 0.01
C ILE A 32 4.58 2.71 -0.55
N GLY A 33 3.41 3.03 -1.07
CA GLY A 33 2.53 2.05 -1.73
C GLY A 33 3.22 1.31 -2.89
N SER A 34 4.07 2.01 -3.65
CA SER A 34 4.86 1.45 -4.75
C SER A 34 5.92 0.46 -4.26
N PHE A 35 6.63 0.78 -3.16
CA PHE A 35 7.58 -0.17 -2.55
C PHE A 35 6.88 -1.43 -2.05
N PHE A 36 5.72 -1.28 -1.42
CA PHE A 36 4.92 -2.44 -1.00
C PHE A 36 4.41 -3.25 -2.19
N LEU A 37 3.99 -2.61 -3.29
CA LEU A 37 3.58 -3.29 -4.52
C LEU A 37 4.72 -4.11 -5.13
N ILE A 38 5.95 -3.57 -5.14
CA ILE A 38 7.12 -4.31 -5.62
C ILE A 38 7.35 -5.57 -4.77
N GLY A 39 7.30 -5.44 -3.44
CA GLY A 39 7.39 -6.59 -2.53
C GLY A 39 6.26 -7.61 -2.74
N GLY A 40 5.04 -7.13 -2.97
CA GLY A 40 3.88 -7.95 -3.31
C GLY A 40 4.04 -8.72 -4.61
N ALA A 41 4.51 -8.03 -5.67
CA ALA A 41 4.78 -8.65 -6.96
C ALA A 41 5.86 -9.73 -6.83
N MET A 42 6.93 -9.47 -6.05
CA MET A 42 7.95 -10.48 -5.75
C MET A 42 7.36 -11.71 -5.06
N MET A 43 6.40 -11.55 -4.14
CA MET A 43 5.73 -12.66 -3.46
C MET A 43 4.88 -13.51 -4.41
N VAL A 44 4.21 -12.90 -5.39
CA VAL A 44 3.42 -13.61 -6.41
C VAL A 44 4.28 -14.58 -7.23
N PHE A 45 5.55 -14.25 -7.47
CA PHE A 45 6.49 -15.14 -8.17
C PHE A 45 7.11 -16.23 -7.27
N GLN A 46 7.08 -16.06 -5.95
CA GLN A 46 7.71 -16.98 -4.99
C GLN A 46 6.74 -18.01 -4.42
N LEU A 47 5.47 -17.66 -4.28
CA LEU A 47 4.46 -18.49 -3.63
C LEU A 47 3.33 -18.87 -4.60
N PRO A 48 2.99 -20.17 -4.72
CA PRO A 48 1.85 -20.56 -5.52
C PRO A 48 0.56 -20.04 -4.91
N SER A 49 -0.25 -19.39 -5.73
CA SER A 49 -1.46 -18.69 -5.34
C SER A 49 -2.46 -18.68 -6.50
N PRO A 50 -3.78 -18.79 -6.24
CA PRO A 50 -4.78 -18.62 -7.29
C PRO A 50 -4.64 -17.27 -8.00
N ILE A 51 -4.73 -17.26 -9.33
CA ILE A 51 -4.54 -16.05 -10.14
C ILE A 51 -5.49 -14.92 -9.71
N TRP A 52 -6.75 -15.24 -9.41
CA TRP A 52 -7.73 -14.25 -8.94
C TRP A 52 -7.29 -13.56 -7.64
N PHE A 53 -6.62 -14.30 -6.74
CA PHE A 53 -6.14 -13.78 -5.48
C PHE A 53 -4.98 -12.81 -5.72
N ASN A 54 -4.02 -13.18 -6.57
CA ASN A 54 -2.90 -12.31 -6.96
C ASN A 54 -3.40 -11.00 -7.58
N ILE A 55 -4.44 -11.06 -8.42
CA ILE A 55 -5.03 -9.86 -9.04
C ILE A 55 -5.62 -8.95 -7.96
N ILE A 56 -6.45 -9.48 -7.06
CA ILE A 56 -7.06 -8.70 -5.98
C ILE A 56 -5.98 -8.08 -5.09
N GLU A 57 -4.97 -8.86 -4.75
CA GLU A 57 -3.87 -8.42 -3.89
C GLU A 57 -3.06 -7.29 -4.53
N LEU A 58 -2.52 -7.51 -5.73
CA LEU A 58 -1.69 -6.51 -6.42
C LEU A 58 -2.44 -5.22 -6.73
N THR A 59 -3.74 -5.31 -7.04
CA THR A 59 -4.52 -4.13 -7.41
C THR A 59 -5.04 -3.37 -6.20
N LEU A 60 -5.48 -4.05 -5.14
CA LEU A 60 -6.17 -3.41 -4.02
C LEU A 60 -5.32 -3.23 -2.78
N ALA A 61 -4.37 -4.11 -2.48
CA ALA A 61 -3.68 -4.11 -1.18
C ALA A 61 -2.58 -3.04 -1.04
N TYR A 62 -2.14 -2.42 -2.14
CA TYR A 62 -0.94 -1.58 -2.14
C TYR A 62 -1.21 -0.10 -2.43
N LEU A 63 -1.33 0.27 -3.71
CA LEU A 63 -1.53 1.67 -4.10
C LEU A 63 -2.85 2.26 -3.56
N PRO A 64 -4.01 1.58 -3.66
CA PRO A 64 -5.26 2.13 -3.11
C PRO A 64 -5.22 2.28 -1.60
N MET A 65 -4.60 1.33 -0.91
CA MET A 65 -4.46 1.34 0.55
C MET A 65 -3.53 2.44 1.03
N SER A 66 -2.43 2.66 0.32
CA SER A 66 -1.54 3.79 0.61
C SER A 66 -2.19 5.15 0.33
N TRP A 67 -3.01 5.23 -0.72
CA TRP A 67 -3.85 6.41 -0.99
C TRP A 67 -4.88 6.65 0.12
N ILE A 68 -5.54 5.60 0.63
CA ILE A 68 -6.40 5.69 1.81
C ILE A 68 -5.60 6.22 3.01
N GLY A 69 -4.37 5.75 3.22
CA GLY A 69 -3.49 6.28 4.26
C GLY A 69 -3.24 7.79 4.13
N TYR A 70 -2.99 8.28 2.91
CA TYR A 70 -2.93 9.73 2.65
C TYR A 70 -4.26 10.44 2.96
N ARG A 71 -5.41 9.84 2.62
CA ARG A 71 -6.73 10.40 2.95
C ARG A 71 -6.97 10.46 4.46
N ILE A 72 -6.56 9.44 5.20
CA ILE A 72 -6.59 9.44 6.68
C ILE A 72 -5.75 10.60 7.21
N ARG A 73 -4.54 10.80 6.67
CA ARG A 73 -3.72 11.97 7.00
C ARG A 73 -4.53 13.24 6.82
N LEU A 74 -5.09 13.49 5.62
CA LEU A 74 -5.81 14.72 5.32
C LEU A 74 -7.00 15.02 6.24
N ILE A 75 -7.68 14.01 6.75
CA ILE A 75 -8.91 14.18 7.55
C ILE A 75 -8.56 14.42 9.02
N TYR A 76 -7.57 13.72 9.55
CA TYR A 76 -7.32 13.68 11.00
C TYR A 76 -6.07 14.46 11.45
N PHE A 77 -5.21 14.92 10.53
CA PHE A 77 -3.92 15.57 10.83
C PHE A 77 -3.54 16.66 9.83
#